data_AF-A0A0C9Z2B1-F1
#
_entry.id   AF-A0A0C9Z2B1-F1
#
_cell.length_a   1.000
_cell.length_b   1.000
_cell.length_c   1.000
_cell.angle_alpha   90.00
_cell.angle_beta   90.00
_cell.angle_gamma   90.00
#
_symmetry.space_group_name_H-M   'P 1'
#
loop_
_entity.id
_entity.type
_entity.pdbx_description
1 polymer ?
#
loop_
_entity_poly.entity_id
_entity_poly.type
_entity_poly.pdbx_seq_one_letter_code
_entity_poly.pdbx_strand_id
1 'polypeptide(L)'
;MPRAPQLHLLHHFTEFRPALFRKQLRVDPLIFDDILGQISGHVIFQNQSNNKQLPIAIQLAIFLFRAGHYGNACTPEDVVQWVGVSVGTVVNCTHHIMATLLDQHDQFIYIPHAHSEEMCRARAFTESRTCRAWRNRIFAADGSMVNLYERPGMFGDSFYDRKSQFSLNCQVSLNRHMHVSKLTVEGHHHAS
;
A
#
# COMPACT_ATOMS: atom_id res chain seq x y z
N MET A 1 -2.09 0.58 30.96
CA MET A 1 -2.83 -0.69 31.00
C MET A 1 -2.67 -1.40 29.66
N PRO A 2 -2.34 -2.70 29.61
CA PRO A 2 -2.24 -3.40 28.34
C PRO A 2 -3.62 -3.49 27.66
N ARG A 3 -3.69 -3.18 26.36
CA ARG A 3 -4.91 -3.38 25.57
C ARG A 3 -5.19 -4.89 25.47
N ALA A 4 -6.46 -5.27 25.61
CA ALA A 4 -6.88 -6.64 25.37
C ALA A 4 -6.69 -7.00 23.88
N PRO A 5 -6.32 -8.26 23.56
CA PRO A 5 -6.17 -8.72 22.19
C PRO A 5 -7.46 -8.52 21.39
N GLN A 6 -7.39 -7.91 20.21
CA GLN A 6 -8.57 -7.57 19.40
C GLN A 6 -8.81 -8.55 18.25
N LEU A 7 -7.96 -9.55 18.08
CA LEU A 7 -8.05 -10.52 16.99
C LEU A 7 -9.43 -11.21 16.92
N HIS A 8 -10.00 -11.56 18.08
CA HIS A 8 -11.32 -12.19 18.19
C HIS A 8 -12.47 -11.27 17.75
N LEU A 9 -12.23 -9.96 17.64
CA LEU A 9 -13.23 -8.98 17.23
C LEU A 9 -13.22 -8.74 15.71
N LEU A 10 -12.29 -9.34 14.95
CA LEU A 10 -12.20 -9.13 13.51
C LEU A 10 -13.51 -9.49 12.79
N HIS A 11 -14.11 -10.63 13.12
CA HIS A 11 -15.41 -11.05 12.57
C HIS A 11 -16.55 -10.12 13.01
N HIS A 12 -16.47 -9.55 14.21
CA HIS A 12 -17.45 -8.56 14.66
C HIS A 12 -17.27 -7.22 13.94
N PHE A 13 -16.05 -6.86 13.57
CA PHE A 13 -15.76 -5.61 12.85
C PHE A 13 -16.15 -5.67 11.38
N THR A 14 -16.04 -6.83 10.72
CA THR A 14 -16.51 -7.00 9.34
C THR A 14 -18.02 -6.77 9.25
N GLU A 15 -18.80 -7.36 10.15
CA GLU A 15 -20.28 -7.31 10.09
C GLU A 15 -20.87 -6.01 10.66
N PHE A 16 -20.37 -5.54 11.81
CA PHE A 16 -21.04 -4.48 12.57
C PHE A 16 -20.30 -3.14 12.57
N ARG A 17 -18.99 -3.12 12.23
CA ARG A 17 -18.16 -1.90 12.24
C ARG A 17 -17.15 -1.83 11.10
N PRO A 18 -17.58 -1.84 9.83
CA PRO A 18 -16.67 -1.86 8.67
C PRO A 18 -15.73 -0.65 8.63
N ALA A 19 -16.14 0.51 9.16
CA ALA A 19 -15.26 1.68 9.29
C ALA A 19 -14.06 1.42 10.22
N LEU A 20 -14.26 0.67 11.30
CA LEU A 20 -13.19 0.29 12.22
C LEU A 20 -12.26 -0.76 11.59
N PHE A 21 -12.83 -1.71 10.86
CA PHE A 21 -12.06 -2.69 10.08
C PHE A 21 -11.12 -1.99 9.09
N ARG A 22 -11.64 -1.07 8.27
CA ARG A 22 -10.83 -0.27 7.33
C ARG A 22 -9.78 0.58 8.05
N LYS A 23 -10.09 1.15 9.21
CA LYS A 23 -9.12 1.92 10.00
C LYS A 23 -7.95 1.04 10.48
N GLN A 24 -8.22 -0.21 10.85
CA GLN A 24 -7.21 -1.11 11.38
C GLN A 24 -6.40 -1.79 10.27
N LEU A 25 -7.06 -2.35 9.25
CA LEU A 25 -6.44 -3.17 8.21
C LEU A 25 -6.20 -2.42 6.89
N ARG A 26 -6.67 -1.17 6.77
CA ARG A 26 -6.55 -0.32 5.57
C ARG A 26 -7.18 -0.90 4.30
N VAL A 27 -8.01 -1.94 4.43
CA VAL A 27 -8.67 -2.66 3.34
C VAL A 27 -10.17 -2.75 3.64
N ASP A 28 -10.99 -2.73 2.59
CA ASP A 28 -12.44 -2.96 2.70
C ASP A 28 -12.72 -4.45 2.97
N PRO A 29 -13.72 -4.81 3.81
CA PRO A 29 -14.05 -6.21 4.09
C PRO A 29 -14.24 -7.09 2.84
N LEU A 30 -14.87 -6.57 1.79
CA LEU A 30 -15.07 -7.34 0.56
C LEU A 30 -13.75 -7.66 -0.13
N ILE A 31 -12.85 -6.67 -0.21
CA ILE A 31 -11.50 -6.85 -0.78
C ILE A 31 -10.69 -7.82 0.09
N PHE A 32 -10.87 -7.77 1.41
CA PHE A 32 -10.22 -8.71 2.32
C PHE A 32 -10.64 -10.17 2.03
N ASP A 33 -11.94 -10.41 1.86
CA ASP A 33 -12.46 -11.73 1.52
C ASP A 33 -12.01 -12.19 0.13
N ASP A 34 -11.95 -11.29 -0.85
CA ASP A 34 -11.42 -11.58 -2.18
C ASP A 34 -9.95 -12.01 -2.13
N ILE A 35 -9.10 -11.28 -1.39
CA ILE A 35 -7.68 -11.64 -1.19
C ILE A 35 -7.59 -12.99 -0.47
N LEU A 36 -8.38 -13.18 0.59
CA LEU A 36 -8.40 -14.43 1.35
C LEU A 36 -8.77 -15.61 0.45
N GLY A 37 -9.80 -15.47 -0.39
CA GLY A 37 -10.20 -16.50 -1.34
C GLY A 37 -9.08 -16.88 -2.33
N GLN A 38 -8.30 -15.90 -2.78
CA GLN A 38 -7.19 -16.12 -3.71
C GLN A 38 -6.02 -16.89 -3.08
N ILE A 39 -5.66 -16.57 -1.83
CA ILE A 39 -4.49 -17.19 -1.18
C ILE A 39 -4.83 -18.50 -0.44
N SER A 40 -6.11 -18.77 -0.18
CA SER A 40 -6.53 -19.91 0.67
C SER A 40 -6.08 -21.28 0.16
N GLY A 41 -5.87 -21.45 -1.15
CA GLY A 41 -5.43 -22.70 -1.75
C GLY A 41 -3.92 -22.96 -1.69
N HIS A 42 -3.13 -22.00 -1.21
CA HIS A 42 -1.67 -22.07 -1.29
C HIS A 42 -1.07 -23.12 -0.33
N VAL A 43 -0.10 -23.90 -0.82
CA VAL A 43 0.52 -25.02 -0.09
C VAL A 43 1.21 -24.62 1.21
N ILE A 44 1.65 -23.37 1.35
CA ILE A 44 2.31 -22.85 2.56
C ILE A 44 1.41 -22.87 3.81
N PHE A 45 0.08 -22.83 3.60
CA PHE A 45 -0.90 -22.91 4.68
C PHE A 45 -1.25 -24.35 5.05
N GLN A 46 -0.71 -25.33 4.32
CA GLN A 46 -0.84 -26.74 4.63
C GLN A 46 0.36 -27.17 5.45
N ASN A 47 0.12 -27.67 6.66
CA ASN A 47 1.18 -28.23 7.51
C ASN A 47 0.81 -29.65 7.91
N GLN A 48 1.76 -30.58 7.77
CA GLN A 48 1.63 -31.97 8.21
C GLN A 48 1.97 -32.16 9.71
N SER A 49 2.20 -31.08 10.45
CA SER A 49 2.52 -31.16 11.88
C SER A 49 1.28 -31.28 12.76
N ASN A 50 1.46 -31.84 13.95
CA ASN A 50 0.44 -31.88 15.00
C ASN A 50 0.07 -30.49 15.56
N ASN A 51 0.87 -29.47 15.29
CA ASN A 51 0.59 -28.09 15.66
C ASN A 51 -0.19 -27.41 14.55
N LYS A 52 -1.47 -27.11 14.82
CA LYS A 52 -2.33 -26.39 13.88
C LYS A 52 -1.76 -24.99 13.63
N GLN A 53 -1.59 -24.63 12.36
CA GLN A 53 -1.29 -23.25 11.99
C GLN A 53 -2.48 -22.33 12.33
N LEU A 54 -2.21 -21.04 12.50
CA LEU A 54 -3.27 -20.05 12.64
C LEU A 54 -4.12 -20.01 11.35
N PRO A 55 -5.44 -19.77 11.47
CA PRO A 55 -6.30 -19.57 10.32
C PRO A 55 -5.74 -18.53 9.34
N ILE A 56 -5.89 -18.77 8.04
CA ILE A 56 -5.32 -17.92 6.98
C ILE A 56 -5.83 -16.48 7.09
N ALA A 57 -7.12 -16.30 7.41
CA ALA A 57 -7.73 -15.00 7.66
C ALA A 57 -7.02 -14.22 8.79
N ILE A 58 -6.59 -14.92 9.85
CA ILE A 58 -5.82 -14.31 10.94
C ILE A 58 -4.42 -13.94 10.47
N GLN A 59 -3.74 -14.81 9.72
CA GLN A 59 -2.41 -14.50 9.17
C GLN A 59 -2.46 -13.27 8.25
N LEU A 60 -3.48 -13.18 7.39
CA LEU A 60 -3.72 -12.04 6.50
C LEU A 60 -4.02 -10.76 7.28
N ALA A 61 -4.87 -10.80 8.31
CA ALA A 61 -5.15 -9.64 9.15
C ALA A 61 -3.90 -9.14 9.88
N ILE A 62 -3.05 -10.03 10.40
CA ILE A 62 -1.77 -9.67 11.02
C ILE A 62 -0.87 -8.96 10.01
N PHE A 63 -0.75 -9.51 8.80
CA PHE A 63 0.05 -8.90 7.73
C PHE A 63 -0.46 -7.51 7.35
N LEU A 64 -1.77 -7.36 7.10
CA LEU A 64 -2.37 -6.08 6.69
C LEU A 64 -2.31 -5.02 7.79
N PHE A 65 -2.51 -5.43 9.05
CA PHE A 65 -2.32 -4.53 10.19
C PHE A 65 -0.87 -4.03 10.22
N ARG A 66 0.11 -4.92 10.12
CA ARG A 66 1.53 -4.56 10.13
C ARG A 66 1.91 -3.66 8.94
N ALA A 67 1.44 -3.98 7.73
CA ALA A 67 1.73 -3.21 6.52
C ALA A 67 1.05 -1.83 6.54
N GLY A 68 -0.20 -1.75 7.01
CA GLY A 68 -0.99 -0.53 7.05
C GLY A 68 -0.54 0.50 8.10
N HIS A 69 0.32 0.10 9.04
CA HIS A 69 0.92 0.96 10.06
C HIS A 69 2.45 1.03 9.95
N TYR A 70 3.02 0.57 8.83
CA TYR A 70 4.47 0.58 8.62
C TYR A 70 4.97 2.01 8.36
N GLY A 71 5.66 2.57 9.35
CA GLY A 71 6.22 3.93 9.36
C GLY A 71 6.27 4.49 10.79
N ASN A 72 7.44 4.49 11.44
CA ASN A 72 7.74 4.93 12.82
C ASN A 72 6.79 4.50 13.97
N ALA A 73 5.65 3.84 13.74
CA ALA A 73 4.55 3.73 14.71
C ALA A 73 4.00 2.30 14.90
N CYS A 74 4.67 1.26 14.37
CA CYS A 74 4.25 -0.13 14.60
C CYS A 74 5.46 -1.04 14.74
N THR A 75 5.89 -1.27 15.98
CA THR A 75 6.90 -2.28 16.29
C THR A 75 6.25 -3.68 16.31
N PRO A 76 7.04 -4.77 16.19
CA PRO A 76 6.53 -6.12 16.39
C PRO A 76 5.81 -6.29 17.73
N GLU A 77 6.24 -5.57 18.77
CA GLU A 77 5.63 -5.56 20.10
C GLU A 77 4.22 -4.94 20.09
N ASP A 78 3.99 -3.87 19.31
CA ASP A 78 2.66 -3.26 19.15
C ASP A 78 1.68 -4.25 18.50
N VAL A 79 2.17 -5.01 17.51
CA VAL A 79 1.38 -6.07 16.85
C VAL A 79 1.08 -7.21 17.82
N VAL A 80 2.06 -7.64 18.61
CA VAL A 80 1.86 -8.66 19.65
C VAL A 80 0.80 -8.23 20.66
N GLN A 81 0.81 -6.97 21.10
CA GLN A 81 -0.20 -6.45 22.00
C GLN A 81 -1.60 -6.42 21.37
N TRP A 82 -1.69 -6.12 20.07
CA TRP A 82 -2.96 -6.11 19.34
C TRP A 82 -3.52 -7.53 19.13
N VAL A 83 -2.67 -8.49 18.78
CA VAL A 83 -3.08 -9.85 18.39
C VAL A 83 -3.16 -10.81 19.56
N GLY A 84 -2.29 -10.66 20.56
CA GLY A 84 -2.13 -11.60 21.68
C GLY A 84 -1.35 -12.87 21.33
N VAL A 85 -0.44 -12.83 20.35
CA VAL A 85 0.42 -13.98 19.95
C VAL A 85 1.90 -13.66 20.12
N SER A 86 2.78 -14.66 20.03
CA SER A 86 4.23 -14.43 20.12
C SER A 86 4.79 -13.61 18.93
N VAL A 87 5.91 -12.92 19.14
CA VAL A 87 6.62 -12.20 18.05
C VAL A 87 6.96 -13.14 16.89
N GLY A 88 7.45 -14.35 17.20
CA GLY A 88 7.77 -15.37 16.19
C GLY A 88 6.57 -15.77 15.36
N THR A 89 5.38 -15.83 15.97
CA THR A 89 4.11 -16.07 15.26
C THR A 89 3.78 -14.93 14.30
N VAL A 90 3.93 -13.66 14.73
CA VAL A 90 3.69 -12.49 13.86
C VAL A 90 4.63 -12.52 12.65
N VAL A 91 5.91 -12.79 12.87
CA VAL A 91 6.93 -12.89 11.80
C VAL A 91 6.57 -14.00 10.82
N ASN A 92 6.26 -15.20 11.31
CA ASN A 92 5.89 -16.34 10.45
C ASN A 92 4.63 -16.06 9.62
N CYS A 93 3.58 -15.49 10.24
CA CYS A 93 2.36 -15.09 9.51
C CYS A 93 2.69 -14.08 8.41
N THR A 94 3.55 -13.10 8.70
CA THR A 94 3.95 -12.10 7.72
C THR A 94 4.70 -12.74 6.56
N HIS A 95 5.64 -13.65 6.83
CA HIS A 95 6.40 -14.36 5.79
C HIS A 95 5.51 -15.23 4.91
N HIS A 96 4.54 -15.94 5.51
CA HIS A 96 3.62 -16.76 4.73
C HIS A 96 2.78 -15.91 3.76
N ILE A 97 2.19 -14.81 4.25
CA ILE A 97 1.38 -13.93 3.41
C ILE A 97 2.24 -13.26 2.33
N MET A 98 3.45 -12.80 2.66
CA MET A 98 4.36 -12.25 1.66
C MET A 98 4.70 -13.28 0.58
N ALA A 99 5.06 -14.51 0.97
CA ALA A 99 5.39 -15.57 0.02
C ALA A 99 4.20 -15.88 -0.90
N THR A 100 2.97 -15.98 -0.37
CA THR A 100 1.78 -16.23 -1.19
C THR A 100 1.47 -15.09 -2.14
N LEU A 101 1.62 -13.84 -1.71
CA LEU A 101 1.38 -12.68 -2.56
C LEU A 101 2.45 -12.56 -3.66
N LEU A 102 3.70 -12.90 -3.34
CA LEU A 102 4.80 -12.91 -4.31
C LEU A 102 4.64 -14.04 -5.35
N ASP A 103 4.10 -15.19 -4.97
CA ASP A 103 3.81 -16.28 -5.92
C ASP A 103 2.74 -15.87 -6.95
N GLN A 104 1.83 -14.97 -6.56
CA GLN A 104 0.83 -14.38 -7.45
C GLN A 104 1.30 -13.10 -8.15
N HIS A 105 2.55 -12.67 -7.96
CA HIS A 105 3.05 -11.38 -8.44
C HIS A 105 2.75 -11.14 -9.91
N ASP A 106 3.06 -12.12 -10.78
CA ASP A 106 2.93 -11.96 -12.22
C ASP A 106 1.46 -11.92 -12.70
N GLN A 107 0.51 -12.36 -11.87
CA GLN A 107 -0.92 -12.26 -12.16
C GLN A 107 -1.46 -10.85 -11.94
N PHE A 108 -0.85 -10.05 -11.05
CA PHE A 108 -1.38 -8.75 -10.63
C PHE A 108 -0.46 -7.57 -10.92
N ILE A 109 0.85 -7.81 -10.99
CA ILE A 109 1.88 -6.80 -11.24
C ILE A 109 2.51 -7.08 -12.60
N TYR A 110 1.81 -6.60 -13.63
CA TYR A 110 2.30 -6.64 -15.00
C TYR A 110 1.91 -5.35 -15.73
N ILE A 111 2.55 -5.10 -16.86
CA ILE A 111 2.18 -4.00 -17.76
C ILE A 111 1.16 -4.56 -18.75
N PRO A 112 -0.11 -4.11 -18.75
CA PRO A 112 -1.09 -4.62 -19.69
C PRO A 112 -0.69 -4.33 -21.15
N HIS A 113 -1.14 -5.18 -22.07
CA HIS A 113 -0.82 -5.02 -23.48
C HIS A 113 -1.33 -3.67 -24.03
N ALA A 114 -0.65 -3.13 -25.04
CA ALA A 114 -0.85 -1.75 -25.45
C ALA A 114 -2.26 -1.39 -25.94
N HIS A 115 -2.95 -2.40 -26.45
CA HIS A 115 -4.28 -2.31 -27.01
C HIS A 115 -5.30 -3.14 -26.20
N SER A 116 -4.93 -3.59 -24.99
CA SER A 116 -5.90 -4.26 -24.12
C SER A 116 -6.94 -3.27 -23.60
N GLU A 117 -8.12 -3.78 -23.31
CA GLU A 117 -9.19 -2.98 -22.69
C GLU A 117 -8.74 -2.41 -21.34
N GLU A 118 -7.99 -3.19 -20.55
CA GLU A 118 -7.41 -2.76 -19.27
C GLU A 118 -6.48 -1.57 -19.44
N MET A 119 -5.62 -1.57 -20.45
CA MET A 119 -4.76 -0.44 -20.76
C MET A 119 -5.60 0.78 -21.15
N CYS A 120 -6.64 0.62 -21.97
CA CYS A 120 -7.54 1.72 -22.31
C CYS A 120 -8.22 2.31 -21.07
N ARG A 121 -8.70 1.46 -20.15
CA ARG A 121 -9.29 1.88 -18.87
C ARG A 121 -8.27 2.60 -17.98
N ALA A 122 -7.05 2.07 -17.86
CA ALA A 122 -5.96 2.69 -17.11
C ALA A 122 -5.60 4.08 -17.66
N ARG A 123 -5.49 4.21 -18.98
CA ARG A 123 -5.22 5.51 -19.65
C ARG A 123 -6.32 6.53 -19.40
N ALA A 124 -7.59 6.12 -19.52
CA ALA A 124 -8.73 6.98 -19.27
C ALA A 124 -8.79 7.42 -17.79
N PHE A 125 -8.52 6.50 -16.87
CA PHE A 125 -8.43 6.80 -15.43
C PHE A 125 -7.31 7.81 -15.14
N THR A 126 -6.09 7.58 -15.62
CA THR A 126 -4.97 8.51 -15.42
C THR A 126 -5.29 9.89 -15.95
N GLU A 127 -5.83 10.01 -17.16
CA GLU A 127 -6.22 11.31 -17.73
C GLU A 127 -7.32 12.00 -16.92
N SER A 128 -8.32 11.27 -16.45
CA SER A 128 -9.41 11.84 -15.63
C SER A 128 -8.94 12.38 -14.27
N ARG A 129 -7.85 11.82 -13.73
CA ARG A 129 -7.26 12.22 -12.44
C ARG A 129 -6.13 13.23 -12.59
N THR A 130 -5.56 13.38 -13.79
CA THR A 130 -4.39 14.22 -14.06
C THR A 130 -4.61 15.08 -15.30
N CYS A 131 -3.90 14.81 -16.40
CA CYS A 131 -4.12 15.46 -17.69
C CYS A 131 -3.72 14.54 -18.85
N ARG A 132 -4.09 14.95 -20.08
CA ARG A 132 -3.85 14.17 -21.31
C ARG A 132 -2.38 13.81 -21.54
N ALA A 133 -1.44 14.62 -21.07
CA ALA A 133 0.00 14.37 -21.19
C ALA A 133 0.50 13.18 -20.33
N TRP A 134 -0.29 12.76 -19.34
CA TRP A 134 0.00 11.61 -18.48
C TRP A 134 -0.68 10.32 -18.93
N ARG A 135 -1.60 10.40 -19.90
CA ARG A 135 -2.37 9.26 -20.42
C ARG A 135 -1.50 8.04 -20.74
N ASN A 136 -0.30 8.22 -21.29
CA ASN A 136 0.58 7.11 -21.72
C ASN A 136 1.71 6.78 -20.73
N ARG A 137 1.69 7.37 -19.52
CA ARG A 137 2.71 7.16 -18.49
C ARG A 137 2.19 6.14 -17.50
N ILE A 138 2.94 5.07 -17.30
CA ILE A 138 2.46 3.86 -16.60
C ILE A 138 3.07 3.77 -15.20
N PHE A 139 4.25 4.35 -14.99
CA PHE A 139 4.90 4.41 -13.69
C PHE A 139 5.29 5.85 -13.36
N ALA A 140 4.85 6.32 -12.19
CA ALA A 140 5.45 7.45 -11.50
C ALA A 140 6.27 6.90 -10.34
N ALA A 141 7.58 7.10 -10.38
CA ALA A 141 8.43 6.84 -9.22
C ALA A 141 8.35 8.06 -8.28
N ASP A 142 8.38 7.80 -6.98
CA ASP A 142 8.19 8.81 -5.93
C ASP A 142 9.04 10.07 -6.16
N GLY A 143 8.45 11.20 -5.80
CA GLY A 143 8.98 12.52 -6.04
C GLY A 143 10.20 12.81 -5.18
N SER A 144 11.33 13.11 -5.79
CA SER A 144 12.51 13.61 -5.07
C SER A 144 12.42 15.13 -4.95
N MET A 145 12.61 15.67 -3.75
CA MET A 145 12.66 17.12 -3.54
C MET A 145 14.02 17.67 -4.00
N VAL A 146 14.01 18.62 -4.93
CA VAL A 146 15.20 19.36 -5.37
C VAL A 146 15.24 20.70 -4.66
N ASN A 147 16.24 20.92 -3.82
CA ASN A 147 16.38 22.16 -3.08
C ASN A 147 16.75 23.33 -4.00
N LEU A 148 16.08 24.46 -3.79
CA LEU A 148 16.34 25.73 -4.43
C LEU A 148 17.22 26.58 -3.52
N TYR A 149 18.23 27.21 -4.11
CA TYR A 149 19.14 28.12 -3.40
C TYR A 149 18.44 29.43 -3.00
N GLU A 150 17.50 29.90 -3.83
CA GLU A 150 16.78 31.16 -3.63
C GLU A 150 15.26 30.96 -3.74
N ARG A 151 14.52 31.87 -3.08
CA ARG A 151 13.05 31.92 -3.16
C ARG A 151 12.63 32.23 -4.60
N PRO A 152 11.79 31.40 -5.23
CA PRO A 152 11.25 31.71 -6.55
C PRO A 152 10.48 33.03 -6.57
N GLY A 153 10.71 33.85 -7.60
CA GLY A 153 10.01 35.13 -7.76
C GLY A 153 8.50 34.99 -8.00
N MET A 154 8.06 33.86 -8.55
CA MET A 154 6.63 33.52 -8.71
C MET A 154 6.27 32.37 -7.76
N PHE A 155 5.19 32.54 -7.00
CA PHE A 155 4.67 31.53 -6.06
C PHE A 155 5.70 31.04 -5.03
N GLY A 156 6.65 31.89 -4.61
CA GLY A 156 7.76 31.49 -3.73
C GLY A 156 7.33 30.73 -2.47
N ASP A 157 6.20 31.09 -1.88
CA ASP A 157 5.68 30.42 -0.67
C ASP A 157 5.12 29.02 -0.95
N SER A 158 4.67 28.75 -2.18
CA SER A 158 4.22 27.43 -2.62
C SER A 158 5.36 26.42 -2.77
N PHE A 159 6.61 26.88 -2.72
CA PHE A 159 7.80 26.04 -2.77
C PHE A 159 8.48 25.88 -1.41
N TYR A 160 7.93 26.48 -0.36
CA TYR A 160 8.49 26.40 0.99
C TYR A 160 7.97 25.14 1.70
N ASP A 161 8.87 24.21 2.01
CA ASP A 161 8.51 22.92 2.57
C ASP A 161 8.50 22.88 4.12
N ARG A 162 8.04 21.76 4.69
CA ARG A 162 8.00 21.52 6.14
C ARG A 162 9.39 21.55 6.80
N LYS A 163 10.48 21.46 6.02
CA LYS A 163 11.87 21.51 6.50
C LYS A 163 12.44 22.93 6.45
N SER A 164 11.61 23.94 6.19
CA SER A 164 12.03 25.34 6.05
C SER A 164 13.00 25.55 4.89
N GLN A 165 12.85 24.77 3.81
CA GLN A 165 13.65 24.89 2.59
C GLN A 165 12.74 25.22 1.41
N PHE A 166 13.25 25.97 0.43
CA PHE A 166 12.60 26.06 -0.86
C PHE A 166 12.94 24.80 -1.66
N SER A 167 11.96 24.03 -2.09
CA SER A 167 12.20 22.78 -2.80
C SER A 167 11.14 22.50 -3.86
N LEU A 168 11.56 21.84 -4.94
CA LEU A 168 10.71 21.41 -6.05
C LEU A 168 10.48 19.92 -5.99
N ASN A 169 9.23 19.48 -6.10
CA ASN A 169 8.96 18.07 -6.30
C ASN A 169 9.36 17.67 -7.73
N CYS A 170 10.29 16.74 -7.85
CA CYS A 170 10.70 16.14 -9.12
C CYS A 170 10.21 14.70 -9.18
N GLN A 171 9.21 14.46 -10.03
CA GLN A 171 8.72 13.12 -10.31
C GLN A 171 9.25 12.62 -11.65
N VAL A 172 9.85 11.43 -11.63
CA VAL A 172 10.25 10.73 -12.86
C VAL A 172 9.11 9.84 -13.30
N SER A 173 8.70 10.02 -14.55
CA SER A 173 7.68 9.19 -15.17
C SER A 173 8.24 8.41 -16.34
N LEU A 174 8.05 7.10 -16.28
CA LEU A 174 8.52 6.14 -17.27
C LEU A 174 7.39 5.77 -18.22
N ASN A 175 7.77 5.62 -19.49
CA ASN A 175 6.92 5.03 -20.51
C ASN A 175 7.28 3.55 -20.72
N ARG A 176 6.53 2.86 -21.58
CA ARG A 176 6.72 1.42 -21.88
C ARG A 176 8.12 1.03 -22.37
N HIS A 177 8.90 1.97 -22.88
CA HIS A 177 10.25 1.74 -23.39
C HIS A 177 11.32 2.16 -22.36
N MET A 178 10.92 2.37 -21.10
CA MET A 178 11.78 2.86 -20.02
C MET A 178 12.50 4.19 -20.33
N HIS A 179 11.96 5.00 -21.25
CA HIS A 179 12.48 6.33 -21.48
C HIS A 179 11.87 7.31 -20.47
N VAL A 180 12.75 8.01 -19.74
CA VAL A 180 12.38 9.16 -18.92
C VAL A 180 11.76 10.22 -19.82
N SER A 181 10.46 10.47 -19.66
CA SER A 181 9.71 11.23 -20.67
C SER A 181 9.20 12.58 -20.18
N LYS A 182 9.36 12.94 -18.90
CA LYS A 182 9.07 14.29 -18.35
C LYS A 182 9.52 14.41 -16.90
N LEU A 183 10.15 15.55 -16.59
CA LEU A 183 10.19 16.12 -15.24
C LEU A 183 8.94 16.99 -15.07
N THR A 184 8.13 16.73 -14.05
CA THR A 184 7.04 17.64 -13.68
C THR A 184 7.44 18.33 -12.38
N VAL A 185 7.38 19.66 -12.38
CA VAL A 185 7.60 20.50 -11.21
C VAL A 185 6.22 20.92 -10.72
N GLU A 186 5.82 20.42 -9.55
CA GLU A 186 4.59 20.85 -8.89
C GLU A 186 4.95 21.69 -7.66
N GLY A 187 4.35 22.89 -7.56
CA GLY A 187 4.34 23.66 -6.32
C GLY A 187 3.25 23.13 -5.38
N HIS A 188 3.48 23.17 -4.07
CA HIS A 188 2.46 22.84 -3.09
C HIS A 188 1.34 23.89 -3.17
N HIS A 189 0.26 23.57 -3.89
CA HIS A 189 -0.98 24.31 -3.79
C HIS A 189 -1.67 23.96 -2.47
N HIS A 190 -1.45 24.79 -1.46
CA HIS A 190 -2.35 24.84 -0.31
C HIS A 190 -3.69 25.40 -0.80
N ALA A 191 -4.68 24.52 -0.97
CA ALA A 191 -6.07 24.92 -1.03
C ALA A 191 -6.47 25.41 0.36
N SER A 192 -6.76 26.70 0.48
CA SER A 192 -7.42 27.31 1.63
C SER A 192 -8.87 26.85 1.75
#